data_AF-A0A392P9W1-F1
#
_entry.id   AF-A0A392P9W1-F1
#
_cell.length_a   1.000
_cell.length_b   1.000
_cell.length_c   1.000
_cell.angle_alpha   90.00
_cell.angle_beta   90.00
_cell.angle_gamma   90.00
#
_symmetry.space_group_name_H-M   'P 1'
#
loop_
_entity.id
_entity.type
_entity.pdbx_description
1 polymer ?
#
loop_
_entity_poly.entity_id
_entity_poly.type
_entity_poly.pdbx_seq_one_letter_code
_entity_poly.pdbx_strand_id
1 'polypeptide(L)'
;MSSPKCEGRFLPSEFGLDPARMGHALEPGRVTFDDKMAVRKAIEEANIPFTYISANLFAGYFAGSLSQMGSFVPPRDKVHLFGDGSLK
;
A
#
# COMPACT_ATOMS: atom_id res chain seq x y z
N MET A 1 37.64 4.78 9.68
CA MET A 1 36.69 5.58 10.47
C MET A 1 35.30 5.05 10.15
N SER A 2 34.61 4.44 11.12
CA SER A 2 33.21 4.03 10.94
C SER A 2 32.32 5.27 11.04
N SER A 3 31.53 5.54 10.00
CA SER A 3 30.52 6.59 10.01
C SER A 3 29.57 6.45 11.21
N PRO A 4 29.08 7.53 11.81
CA PRO A 4 28.13 7.45 12.91
C PRO A 4 26.88 6.70 12.46
N LYS A 5 26.52 5.63 13.19
CA LYS A 5 25.28 4.90 12.99
C LYS A 5 24.13 5.80 13.44
N CYS A 6 23.29 6.27 12.53
CA CYS A 6 22.02 6.86 12.91
C CYS A 6 21.18 5.75 13.60
N GLU A 7 20.85 5.92 14.88
CA GLU A 7 20.11 4.91 15.67
C GLU A 7 18.61 4.82 15.31
N GLY A 8 18.16 5.55 14.29
CA GLY A 8 16.77 5.58 13.84
C GLY A 8 16.42 4.40 12.93
N ARG A 9 15.14 4.02 12.95
CA ARG A 9 14.54 3.07 12.00
C ARG A 9 13.82 3.82 10.88
N PHE A 10 14.12 3.51 9.64
CA PHE A 10 13.47 4.09 8.47
C PHE A 10 12.09 3.45 8.22
N LEU A 11 11.09 4.29 7.97
CA LEU A 11 9.74 3.87 7.60
C LEU A 11 9.44 4.40 6.19
N PRO A 12 9.65 3.60 5.13
CA PRO A 12 9.28 4.01 3.77
C PRO A 12 7.76 4.15 3.63
N SER A 13 7.34 4.89 2.60
CA SER A 13 5.93 5.14 2.28
C SER A 13 5.20 3.90 1.75
N GLU A 14 4.99 2.92 2.61
CA GLU A 14 4.38 1.62 2.30
C GLU A 14 2.86 1.67 2.48
N PHE A 15 2.40 1.93 3.70
CA PHE A 15 1.05 2.28 4.19
C PHE A 15 -0.19 1.84 3.38
N GLY A 16 -0.12 0.71 2.70
CA GLY A 16 -1.18 0.17 1.86
C GLY A 16 -1.12 -1.35 1.84
N LEU A 17 -1.35 -1.94 0.67
CA LEU A 17 -1.15 -3.37 0.43
C LEU A 17 0.36 -3.68 0.34
N ASP A 18 0.77 -4.86 0.80
CA ASP A 18 2.15 -5.32 0.70
C ASP A 18 2.54 -5.56 -0.77
N PRO A 19 3.40 -4.72 -1.39
CA PRO A 19 3.82 -4.88 -2.79
C PRO A 19 4.44 -6.25 -3.08
N ALA A 20 5.11 -6.87 -2.10
CA ALA A 20 5.73 -8.19 -2.27
C ALA A 20 4.72 -9.32 -2.52
N ARG A 21 3.43 -9.09 -2.24
CA ARG A 21 2.33 -10.05 -2.44
C ARG A 21 1.46 -9.74 -3.66
N MET A 22 1.75 -8.65 -4.38
CA MET A 22 0.88 -8.10 -5.42
C MET A 22 1.34 -8.42 -6.85
N GLY A 23 2.09 -9.51 -7.04
CA GLY A 23 2.56 -9.94 -8.38
C GLY A 23 1.46 -10.25 -9.40
N HIS A 24 0.21 -10.40 -8.94
CA HIS A 24 -0.99 -10.62 -9.75
C HIS A 24 -1.78 -9.33 -10.03
N ALA A 25 -1.31 -8.17 -9.56
CA ALA A 25 -1.96 -6.89 -9.81
C ALA A 25 -1.94 -6.56 -11.31
N LEU A 26 -3.01 -5.91 -11.76
CA LEU A 26 -3.17 -5.47 -13.15
C LEU A 26 -2.66 -4.04 -13.34
N GLU A 27 -2.30 -3.71 -14.57
CA GLU A 27 -2.03 -2.32 -14.96
C GLU A 27 -3.32 -1.47 -14.93
N PRO A 28 -3.25 -0.19 -14.54
CA PRO A 28 -2.05 0.58 -14.16
C PRO A 28 -1.64 0.45 -12.68
N GLY A 29 -2.42 -0.29 -11.85
CA GLY A 29 -2.18 -0.38 -10.41
C GLY A 29 -0.84 -1.04 -10.06
N ARG A 30 -0.40 -1.98 -10.89
CA ARG A 30 0.87 -2.70 -10.73
C ARG A 30 2.10 -1.79 -10.67
N VAL A 31 2.16 -0.73 -11.47
CA VAL A 31 3.29 0.24 -11.48
C VAL A 31 3.68 0.66 -10.07
N THR A 32 2.68 0.99 -9.23
CA THR A 32 2.94 1.48 -7.87
C THR A 32 3.55 0.42 -6.93
N PHE A 33 3.28 -0.88 -7.17
CA PHE A 33 3.90 -1.95 -6.41
C PHE A 33 5.35 -2.17 -6.86
N ASP A 34 5.60 -2.11 -8.17
CA ASP A 34 6.93 -2.25 -8.74
C ASP A 34 7.86 -1.11 -8.28
N ASP A 35 7.35 0.13 -8.26
CA ASP A 35 8.08 1.30 -7.74
C ASP A 35 8.46 1.13 -6.25
N LYS A 36 7.54 0.62 -5.42
CA LYS A 36 7.82 0.33 -4.01
C LYS A 36 8.86 -0.78 -3.86
N MET A 37 8.80 -1.83 -4.68
CA MET A 37 9.80 -2.90 -4.66
C MET A 37 11.21 -2.39 -5.00
N ALA A 38 11.33 -1.45 -5.94
CA ALA A 38 12.60 -0.79 -6.24
C ALA A 38 13.15 -0.02 -5.02
N VAL A 39 12.28 0.68 -4.28
CA VAL A 39 12.66 1.36 -3.02
C VAL A 39 13.07 0.36 -1.95
N ARG A 40 12.32 -0.74 -1.75
CA ARG A 40 12.67 -1.80 -0.78
C ARG A 40 14.06 -2.37 -1.06
N LYS A 41 14.34 -2.71 -2.32
CA LYS A 41 15.65 -3.20 -2.75
C LYS A 41 16.78 -2.22 -2.41
N ALA A 42 16.59 -0.92 -2.69
CA ALA A 42 17.60 0.10 -2.40
C ALA A 42 17.86 0.24 -0.88
N ILE A 43 16.82 0.16 -0.04
CA ILE A 43 16.95 0.20 1.42
C ILE A 43 17.75 -1.01 1.93
N GLU A 44 17.44 -2.20 1.43
CA GLU A 44 18.09 -3.46 1.81
C GLU A 44 19.56 -3.49 1.39
N GLU A 45 19.87 -3.10 0.15
CA GLU A 45 21.24 -3.00 -0.37
C GLU A 45 22.08 -1.97 0.42
N ALA A 46 21.45 -0.88 0.87
CA ALA A 46 22.09 0.13 1.71
C ALA A 46 22.27 -0.28 3.18
N ASN A 47 21.77 -1.47 3.59
CA ASN A 47 21.82 -1.96 4.97
C ASN A 47 21.23 -0.96 6.00
N ILE A 48 20.19 -0.22 5.60
CA ILE A 48 19.49 0.72 6.48
C ILE A 48 18.57 -0.08 7.42
N PRO A 49 18.49 0.19 8.73
CA PRO A 49 17.46 -0.42 9.58
C PRO A 49 16.06 0.09 9.19
N PHE A 50 15.12 -0.78 8.84
CA PHE A 50 13.78 -0.38 8.38
C PHE A 50 12.63 -1.18 9.00
N THR A 51 11.39 -0.73 8.76
CA THR A 51 10.16 -1.53 8.88
C THR A 51 9.21 -1.17 7.73
N TYR A 52 8.75 -2.17 6.99
CA TYR A 52 7.65 -2.02 6.03
C TYR A 52 6.31 -2.18 6.75
N ILE A 53 5.43 -1.17 6.63
CA ILE A 53 4.11 -1.18 7.28
C ILE A 53 3.04 -1.38 6.19
N SER A 54 2.47 -2.59 6.13
CA SER A 54 1.29 -2.89 5.30
C SER A 54 0.02 -2.54 6.08
N ALA A 55 -0.48 -1.32 5.90
CA ALA A 55 -1.64 -0.79 6.64
C ALA A 55 -3.00 -1.10 5.99
N ASN A 56 -3.00 -1.79 4.84
CA ASN A 56 -4.17 -2.13 4.06
C ASN A 56 -4.97 -0.90 3.62
N LEU A 57 -6.29 -0.96 3.72
CA LEU A 57 -7.23 0.01 3.15
C LEU A 57 -7.61 1.06 4.19
N PHE A 58 -7.34 2.33 3.91
CA PHE A 58 -7.74 3.42 4.81
C PHE A 58 -9.26 3.54 4.90
N ALA A 59 -9.80 3.51 6.13
CA ALA A 59 -11.24 3.54 6.37
C ALA A 59 -11.94 4.73 5.69
N GLY A 60 -11.34 5.93 5.74
CA GLY A 60 -11.92 7.12 5.11
C GLY A 60 -12.02 7.04 3.57
N TYR A 61 -11.14 6.28 2.92
CA TYR A 61 -11.16 6.11 1.46
C TYR A 61 -12.05 4.95 1.02
N PHE A 62 -11.97 3.81 1.72
CA PHE A 62 -12.64 2.58 1.31
C PHE A 62 -13.97 2.38 2.04
N ALA A 63 -13.98 2.30 3.37
CA ALA A 63 -15.22 2.13 4.12
C ALA A 63 -16.14 3.36 4.02
N GLY A 64 -15.56 4.57 3.97
CA GLY A 64 -16.28 5.83 3.88
C GLY A 64 -17.18 5.94 2.64
N SER A 65 -16.75 5.39 1.51
CA SER A 65 -17.52 5.40 0.26
C SER A 65 -18.16 4.06 -0.08
N LEU A 66 -17.93 3.00 0.71
CA LEU A 66 -18.16 1.60 0.33
C LEU A 66 -17.38 1.20 -0.94
N SER A 67 -16.14 1.68 -1.05
CA SER A 67 -15.23 1.49 -2.18
C SER A 67 -15.81 2.01 -3.51
N GLN A 68 -16.70 2.98 -3.46
CA GLN A 68 -17.31 3.57 -4.66
C GLN A 68 -16.44 4.72 -5.19
N MET A 69 -16.39 4.84 -6.52
CA MET A 69 -15.66 5.91 -7.18
C MET A 69 -16.43 7.24 -7.13
N GLY A 70 -15.73 8.36 -6.94
CA GLY A 70 -16.29 9.71 -7.04
C GLY A 70 -16.96 10.26 -5.78
N SER A 71 -16.97 9.51 -4.67
CA SER A 71 -17.50 9.97 -3.38
C SER A 71 -16.64 9.47 -2.22
N PHE A 72 -16.59 10.22 -1.12
CA PHE A 72 -16.02 9.79 0.17
C PHE A 72 -17.09 9.48 1.22
N VAL A 73 -18.36 9.58 0.85
CA VAL A 73 -19.52 9.25 1.68
C VAL A 73 -20.29 8.09 1.06
N PRO A 74 -20.99 7.26 1.86
CA PRO A 74 -21.63 6.07 1.33
C PRO A 74 -22.84 6.49 0.48
N PRO A 75 -23.01 5.90 -0.72
CA PRO A 75 -24.21 6.16 -1.52
C PRO A 75 -25.46 5.63 -0.81
N ARG A 76 -26.60 6.29 -1.05
CA ARG A 76 -27.88 5.91 -0.41
C ARG A 76 -28.80 5.08 -1.30
N ASP A 77 -28.62 5.17 -2.61
CA ASP A 77 -29.57 4.60 -3.58
C ASP A 77 -29.05 3.33 -4.26
N LYS A 78 -27.77 3.32 -4.66
CA LYS A 78 -27.15 2.23 -5.41
C LYS A 78 -25.69 2.05 -5.04
N VAL A 79 -25.24 0.81 -5.01
CA VAL A 79 -23.83 0.42 -4.87
C VAL A 79 -23.41 -0.45 -6.04
N HIS A 80 -22.14 -0.36 -6.43
CA HIS A 80 -21.50 -1.27 -7.36
C HIS A 80 -20.64 -2.27 -6.58
N LEU A 81 -20.92 -3.57 -6.77
CA LEU A 81 -20.11 -4.65 -6.22
C LEU A 81 -19.05 -5.06 -7.25
N PHE A 82 -17.80 -5.14 -6.82
CA PHE A 82 -16.72 -5.68 -7.63
C PHE A 82 -16.69 -7.21 -7.47
N GLY A 83 -16.83 -7.93 -8.59
CA GLY A 83 -17.01 -9.38 -8.55
C GLY A 83 -18.33 -9.78 -7.87
N ASP A 84 -18.30 -10.77 -7.00
CA ASP A 84 -19.45 -11.26 -6.24
C ASP A 84 -19.51 -10.69 -4.80
N GLY A 85 -18.50 -9.90 -4.38
CA GLY A 85 -18.41 -9.33 -3.05
C GLY A 85 -18.10 -10.32 -1.92
N SER A 86 -17.61 -11.52 -2.23
CA SER A 86 -17.39 -12.59 -1.22
C SER A 86 -15.92 -12.79 -0.79
N LEU A 87 -14.99 -12.03 -1.38
CA LEU A 87 -13.56 -12.09 -1.07
C LEU A 87 -13.29 -11.68 0.38
N LYS A 88 -12.39 -12.43 1.04
CA LYS A 88 -11.97 -12.25 2.43
C LYS A 88 -10.48 -11.95 2.52
#